data_AF-Q5TYF0-F1
#
_entry.id   AF-Q5TYF0-F1
#
_cell.length_a   1.000
_cell.length_b   1.000
_cell.length_c   1.000
_cell.angle_alpha   90.00
_cell.angle_beta   90.00
_cell.angle_gamma   90.00
#
_symmetry.space_group_name_H-M   'P 1'
#
loop_
_entity.id
_entity.type
_entity.pdbx_description
1 polymer ?
#
loop_
_entity_poly.entity_id
_entity_poly.type
_entity_poly.pdbx_seq_one_letter_code
_entity_poly.pdbx_strand_id
1 'polypeptide(L)'
;MLERGLATVINYRQDDEQRSPEYDKLRAAQEQAIKGQKGMHAKKQTPSHRINDLTTDHSRIKHHYLPSWQRALRTEALVEFVASGSRLRLYC
;
A
#
# COMPACT_ATOMS: atom_id res chain seq x y z
N MET A 1 0.29 3.15 -12.34
CA MET A 1 -0.48 3.44 -11.11
C MET A 1 -1.86 4.02 -11.42
N LEU A 2 -1.96 5.01 -12.30
CA LEU A 2 -3.22 5.68 -12.64
C LEU A 2 -4.24 4.77 -13.34
N GLU A 3 -3.83 3.98 -14.34
CA GLU A 3 -4.74 3.03 -15.02
C GLU A 3 -5.37 1.98 -14.09
N ARG A 4 -4.71 1.70 -12.96
CA ARG A 4 -5.19 0.78 -11.91
C ARG A 4 -6.02 1.50 -10.85
N GLY A 5 -6.18 2.82 -10.94
CA GLY A 5 -6.91 3.64 -9.98
C GLY A 5 -6.23 3.71 -8.60
N LEU A 6 -4.90 3.67 -8.57
CA LEU A 6 -4.13 3.76 -7.32
C LEU A 6 -3.63 5.19 -7.02
N ALA A 7 -3.82 6.12 -7.96
CA ALA A 7 -3.44 7.53 -7.84
C ALA A 7 -4.29 8.39 -8.79
N THR A 8 -4.36 9.69 -8.52
CA THR A 8 -5.04 10.70 -9.36
C THR A 8 -4.03 11.67 -9.98
N VAL A 9 -4.35 12.22 -11.15
CA VAL A 9 -3.66 13.34 -11.77
C VAL A 9 -4.04 14.63 -11.04
N ILE A 10 -3.06 15.52 -10.88
CA ILE A 10 -3.26 16.89 -10.39
C ILE A 10 -3.89 17.73 -11.50
N ASN A 11 -4.95 18.47 -11.21
CA ASN A 11 -5.55 19.40 -12.18
C ASN A 11 -4.79 20.73 -12.17
N TYR A 12 -4.13 21.06 -13.27
CA TYR A 12 -3.44 22.34 -13.45
C TYR A 12 -4.36 23.41 -14.04
N ARG A 13 -4.09 24.69 -13.70
CA ARG A 13 -4.70 25.85 -14.38
C ARG A 13 -4.04 26.07 -15.74
N GLN A 14 -4.69 26.80 -16.64
CA GLN A 14 -4.21 27.00 -18.01
C GLN A 14 -2.83 27.66 -18.09
N ASP A 15 -2.46 28.49 -17.12
CA ASP A 15 -1.21 29.25 -17.11
C ASP A 15 -0.09 28.57 -16.30
N ASP A 16 -0.30 27.32 -15.88
CA ASP A 16 0.63 26.60 -15.03
C ASP A 16 1.61 25.79 -15.89
N GLU A 17 2.81 26.36 -16.09
CA GLU A 17 3.86 25.78 -16.93
C GLU A 17 4.55 24.57 -16.28
N GLN A 18 4.34 24.33 -14.99
CA GLN A 18 5.00 23.27 -14.23
C GLN A 18 4.23 21.93 -14.30
N ARG A 19 3.79 21.54 -15.50
CA ARG A 19 3.10 20.27 -15.74
C ARG A 19 4.04 19.21 -16.30
N SER A 20 3.73 17.94 -16.02
CA SER A 20 4.45 16.81 -16.62
C SER A 20 4.36 16.86 -18.16
N PRO A 21 5.44 16.58 -18.89
CA PRO A 21 5.42 16.50 -20.35
C PRO A 21 4.47 15.42 -20.89
N GLU A 22 4.16 14.39 -20.09
CA GLU A 22 3.20 13.33 -20.46
C GLU A 22 1.80 13.52 -19.85
N TYR A 23 1.42 14.76 -19.49
CA TYR A 23 0.15 15.06 -18.81
C TYR A 23 -1.08 14.44 -19.49
N ASP A 24 -1.17 14.53 -20.81
CA ASP A 24 -2.31 13.98 -21.56
C ASP A 24 -2.41 12.46 -21.45
N LYS A 25 -1.27 11.76 -21.42
CA LYS A 25 -1.22 10.30 -21.21
C LYS A 25 -1.67 9.94 -19.79
N LEU A 26 -1.23 10.71 -18.79
CA LEU A 26 -1.63 10.52 -17.40
C LEU A 26 -3.14 10.75 -17.23
N ARG A 27 -3.69 11.78 -17.88
CA ARG A 27 -5.13 12.10 -17.87
C ARG A 27 -5.96 11.00 -18.52
N ALA A 28 -5.54 10.53 -19.69
CA ALA A 28 -6.20 9.42 -20.37
C ALA A 28 -6.20 8.13 -19.52
N ALA A 29 -5.07 7.82 -18.86
CA ALA A 29 -4.95 6.68 -17.94
C ALA A 29 -5.91 6.79 -16.74
N GLN A 30 -6.07 7.99 -16.16
CA GLN A 30 -7.04 8.22 -15.08
C GLN A 30 -8.48 8.05 -15.58
N GLU A 31 -8.84 8.60 -16.74
CA GLU A 31 -10.18 8.45 -17.30
C GLU A 31 -10.54 6.97 -17.54
N GLN A 32 -9.58 6.17 -18.01
CA GLN A 32 -9.78 4.73 -18.16
C GLN A 32 -10.03 4.03 -16.82
N ALA A 33 -9.32 4.41 -15.77
CA ALA A 33 -9.52 3.85 -14.43
C ALA A 33 -10.88 4.26 -13.82
N ILE A 34 -11.32 5.50 -14.06
CA ILE A 34 -12.65 5.99 -13.67
C ILE A 34 -13.75 5.22 -14.40
N LYS A 35 -13.66 5.12 -15.73
CA LYS A 35 -14.62 4.36 -16.56
C LYS A 35 -14.66 2.89 -16.15
N GLY A 36 -13.49 2.30 -15.87
CA GLY A 36 -13.35 0.92 -15.41
C GLY A 36 -13.66 0.72 -13.92
N GLN A 37 -13.98 1.77 -13.16
CA GLN A 37 -14.27 1.72 -11.72
C GLN A 37 -13.19 0.95 -10.93
N LYS A 38 -11.92 1.20 -11.26
CA LYS A 38 -10.77 0.48 -10.68
C LYS A 38 -10.21 1.20 -9.45
N GLY A 39 -9.67 0.43 -8.51
CA GLY A 39 -8.99 0.95 -7.32
C GLY A 39 -9.89 1.89 -6.51
N MET A 40 -9.44 3.12 -6.28
CA MET A 40 -10.20 4.13 -5.54
C MET A 40 -11.46 4.62 -6.26
N HIS A 41 -11.60 4.37 -7.56
CA HIS A 41 -12.80 4.71 -8.32
C HIS A 41 -13.89 3.62 -8.25
N ALA A 42 -13.64 2.51 -7.53
CA ALA A 42 -14.62 1.45 -7.33
C ALA A 42 -15.72 1.87 -6.35
N LYS A 43 -16.99 1.61 -6.67
CA LYS A 43 -18.14 1.99 -5.82
C LYS A 43 -18.33 1.14 -4.56
N LYS A 44 -17.84 -0.12 -4.54
CA LYS A 44 -18.21 -1.10 -3.49
C LYS A 44 -17.11 -2.10 -3.10
N GLN A 45 -15.85 -1.86 -3.48
CA GLN A 45 -14.76 -2.81 -3.22
C GLN A 45 -13.51 -2.11 -2.66
N THR A 46 -13.64 -1.33 -1.59
CA THR A 46 -12.46 -0.90 -0.84
C THR A 46 -12.03 -2.05 0.08
N PRO A 47 -10.92 -2.76 -0.22
CA PRO A 47 -10.47 -3.83 0.65
C PRO A 47 -10.14 -3.26 2.04
N SER A 48 -10.82 -3.77 3.07
CA SER A 48 -10.51 -3.43 4.46
C SER A 48 -9.29 -4.22 4.90
N HIS A 49 -8.17 -3.55 5.12
CA HIS A 49 -6.96 -4.17 5.64
C HIS A 49 -6.99 -4.09 7.17
N ARG A 50 -7.09 -5.24 7.86
CA ARG A 50 -6.97 -5.34 9.32
C ARG A 50 -5.57 -5.79 9.66
N ILE A 51 -4.69 -4.84 9.89
CA ILE A 51 -3.30 -5.08 10.25
C ILE A 51 -3.17 -4.90 11.76
N ASN A 52 -2.69 -5.95 12.44
CA ASN A 52 -2.43 -5.89 13.87
C ASN A 52 -0.96 -5.53 14.10
N ASP A 53 -0.70 -4.34 14.63
CA ASP A 53 0.63 -4.00 15.09
C ASP A 53 0.92 -4.72 16.42
N LEU A 54 1.87 -5.65 16.37
CA LEU A 54 2.30 -6.42 17.52
C LEU A 54 3.52 -5.80 18.22
N THR A 55 4.18 -4.80 17.63
CA THR A 55 5.47 -4.28 18.11
C THR A 55 5.42 -3.64 19.50
N THR A 56 4.23 -3.31 19.99
CA THR A 56 3.99 -2.62 21.27
C THR A 56 3.59 -3.56 22.43
N ASP A 57 3.13 -4.78 22.14
CA ASP A 57 2.64 -5.73 23.17
C ASP A 57 3.45 -7.03 23.17
N HIS A 58 4.54 -6.99 23.94
CA HIS A 58 5.48 -8.10 24.06
C HIS A 58 4.87 -9.35 24.71
N SER A 59 3.92 -9.15 25.64
CA SER A 59 3.25 -10.25 26.34
C SER A 59 2.39 -11.07 25.37
N ARG A 60 1.62 -10.36 24.53
CA ARG A 60 0.76 -10.97 23.52
C ARG A 60 1.58 -11.70 22.46
N ILE A 61 2.69 -11.11 21.99
CA ILE A 61 3.62 -11.79 21.07
C ILE A 61 4.09 -13.13 21.67
N LYS A 62 4.62 -13.09 22.90
CA LYS A 62 5.23 -14.23 23.55
C LYS A 62 4.22 -15.37 23.77
N HIS A 63 3.01 -15.05 24.21
CA HIS A 63 2.01 -16.05 24.57
C HIS A 63 1.18 -16.55 23.39
N HIS A 64 0.84 -15.69 22.43
CA HIS A 64 -0.11 -16.03 21.35
C HIS A 64 0.54 -16.32 19.99
N TYR A 65 1.68 -15.69 19.67
CA TYR A 65 2.24 -15.74 18.31
C TYR A 65 3.51 -16.58 18.22
N LEU A 66 4.44 -16.41 19.18
CA LEU A 66 5.74 -17.09 19.16
C LEU A 66 5.64 -18.63 19.03
N PRO A 67 4.76 -19.35 19.76
CA PRO A 67 4.64 -20.80 19.62
C PRO A 67 4.15 -21.25 18.24
N SER A 68 3.39 -20.40 17.54
CA SER A 68 2.92 -20.67 16.18
C SER A 68 4.06 -20.53 15.18
N TRP A 69 4.81 -19.42 15.25
CA TRP A 69 5.95 -19.16 14.38
C TRP A 69 7.07 -20.19 14.55
N GLN A 70 7.33 -20.63 15.78
CA GLN A 70 8.31 -21.69 16.05
C GLN A 70 7.95 -23.02 15.37
N ARG A 71 6.67 -23.38 15.34
CA ARG A 71 6.19 -24.59 14.65
C ARG A 71 6.16 -24.44 13.13
N ALA A 72 5.90 -23.22 12.63
CA ALA A 72 5.89 -22.93 11.20
C ALA A 72 7.27 -23.06 10.55
N LEU A 73 8.37 -22.96 11.33
CA LEU A 73 9.79 -22.97 10.94
C LEU A 73 10.21 -21.83 10.00
N ARG A 74 9.40 -21.55 8.97
CA ARG A 74 9.56 -20.46 8.02
C ARG A 74 8.23 -19.73 7.87
N THR A 75 8.28 -18.41 7.95
CA THR A 75 7.12 -17.53 7.72
C THR A 75 7.51 -16.52 6.65
N GLU A 76 6.65 -16.35 5.66
CA GLU A 76 6.83 -15.31 4.66
C GLU A 76 6.51 -13.96 5.28
N ALA A 77 7.38 -12.97 5.04
CA ALA A 77 7.22 -11.64 5.59
C ALA A 77 7.82 -10.59 4.67
N LEU A 78 7.25 -9.39 4.69
CA LEU A 78 7.76 -8.20 4.00
C LEU A 78 8.52 -7.32 4.99
N VAL A 79 9.73 -6.87 4.61
CA VAL A 79 10.47 -5.89 5.41
C VAL A 79 9.84 -4.51 5.23
N GLU A 80 9.25 -3.98 6.31
CA GLU A 80 8.66 -2.63 6.29
C GLU A 80 9.65 -1.55 6.69
N PHE A 81 10.53 -1.85 7.64
CA PHE A 81 11.47 -0.86 8.19
C PHE A 81 12.76 -1.52 8.66
N VAL A 82 13.89 -0.87 8.40
CA VAL A 82 15.22 -1.30 8.85
C VAL A 82 15.72 -0.30 9.89
N ALA A 83 15.78 -0.72 11.15
CA ALA A 83 16.28 0.11 12.24
C ALA A 83 17.82 0.07 12.31
N SER A 84 18.41 -1.10 12.05
CA SER A 84 19.86 -1.34 12.01
C SER A 84 20.15 -2.61 11.24
N GLY A 85 21.43 -2.92 10.97
CA GLY A 85 21.85 -4.11 10.21
C GLY A 85 21.28 -5.44 10.74
N SER A 86 20.99 -5.54 12.05
CA SER A 86 20.41 -6.73 12.68
C SER A 86 18.96 -6.57 13.17
N ARG A 87 18.34 -5.40 12.99
CA ARG A 87 17.00 -5.10 13.55
C ARG A 87 16.06 -4.58 12.47
N LEU A 88 15.04 -5.37 12.17
CA LEU A 88 14.05 -5.11 11.14
C LEU A 88 12.63 -5.20 11.70
N ARG A 89 11.72 -4.39 11.18
CA ARG A 89 10.27 -4.55 11.37
C ARG A 89 9.70 -5.24 10.14
N LEU A 90 8.90 -6.27 10.39
CA LEU A 90 8.36 -7.15 9.38
C LEU A 90 6.83 -7.12 9.41
N TYR A 91 6.20 -7.25 8.24
CA TYR A 91 4.79 -7.52 8.05
C TYR A 91 4.61 -8.97 7.60
N CYS A 92 3.89 -9.77 8.39
CA CYS A 92 3.68 -11.21 8.18
C CYS A 92 2.22 -11.62 8.41
#